data_AF-A0AAD9KRX5-F1
#
_entry.id   AF-A0AAD9KRX5-F1
#
_cell.length_a   1.000
_cell.length_b   1.000
_cell.length_c   1.000
_cell.angle_alpha   90.00
_cell.angle_beta   90.00
_cell.angle_gamma   90.00
#
_symmetry.space_group_name_H-M   'P 1'
#
loop_
_entity.id
_entity.type
_entity.pdbx_description
1 polymer ?
#
loop_
_entity_poly.entity_id
_entity_poly.type
_entity_poly.pdbx_seq_one_letter_code
_entity_poly.pdbx_strand_id
1 'polypeptide(L)'
;MLSLCLQDQYVFLYHALLDGLQSGHLAYPVSQYKHVYMRLCIDDEHMGDLKKQFQMLETLKPAQPPPNCAALMKANITKNRSLDVIPGDKTRPILSTKSPGRSDYINAVFIDSFGKPDGYLLTQMPLPDTVVDFWRLVFDYKCATIILLEETCIIYKGDTPYWPGVDQQQTYGSVTVTLLQERDSNVTGVTERTLSVHVTAKPKRVHKVKQYQLMSGWPKTDRLPSSTSTLLSLTELVKQPMSEDDHTGPVILQCMNGASRSGLFCAASHLLWSVAVDQYVDVFHSVQHVRNKRPQAIDSVEQYKFLHQLPADYQKLVRIYENID
;
A
#
# COMPACT_ATOMS: atom_id res chain seq x y z
N MET A 1 2.64 -7.27 30.19
CA MET A 1 2.04 -5.93 30.33
C MET A 1 3.19 -4.96 30.49
N LEU A 2 3.63 -4.34 29.38
CA LEU A 2 4.86 -3.54 29.32
C LEU A 2 4.60 -2.15 29.90
N SER A 3 5.28 -1.79 30.98
CA SER A 3 5.41 -0.39 31.37
C SER A 3 6.31 0.30 30.34
N LEU A 4 5.72 1.09 29.44
CA LEU A 4 6.49 2.11 28.72
C LEU A 4 7.15 3.03 29.77
N CYS A 5 8.42 3.37 29.58
CA CYS A 5 9.13 4.29 30.46
C CYS A 5 8.37 5.63 30.50
N LEU A 6 8.24 6.25 31.68
CA LEU A 6 7.52 7.51 31.88
C LEU A 6 7.98 8.61 30.88
N GLN A 7 9.25 8.57 30.49
CA GLN A 7 9.84 9.46 29.49
C GLN A 7 9.27 9.23 28.08
N ASP A 8 9.11 7.97 27.65
CA ASP A 8 8.53 7.64 26.35
C ASP A 8 7.05 8.04 26.28
N GLN A 9 6.33 7.90 27.40
CA GLN A 9 4.95 8.36 27.54
C GLN A 9 4.85 9.89 27.46
N TYR A 10 5.78 10.61 28.10
CA TYR A 10 5.81 12.07 28.05
C TYR A 10 6.15 12.59 26.65
N VAL A 11 7.12 11.97 25.98
CA VAL A 11 7.47 12.28 24.57
C VAL A 11 6.28 12.00 23.65
N PHE A 12 5.59 10.87 23.83
CA PHE A 12 4.38 10.55 23.07
C PHE A 12 3.27 11.59 23.26
N LEU A 13 2.97 11.96 24.51
CA LEU A 13 1.94 12.98 24.81
C LEU A 13 2.31 14.34 24.22
N TYR A 14 3.59 14.73 24.28
CA TYR A 14 4.06 15.96 23.66
C TYR A 14 3.89 15.93 22.14
N HIS A 15 4.25 14.82 21.48
CA HIS A 15 4.03 14.66 20.04
C HIS A 15 2.54 14.65 19.69
N ALA A 16 1.69 13.94 20.44
CA ALA A 16 0.25 13.90 20.19
C ALA A 16 -0.41 15.29 20.35
N LEU A 17 0.00 16.07 21.36
CA LEU A 17 -0.46 17.44 21.54
C LEU A 17 0.06 18.38 20.46
N LEU A 18 1.33 18.25 20.07
CA LEU A 18 1.94 19.04 19.01
C LEU A 18 1.24 18.76 17.67
N ASP A 19 1.01 17.49 17.36
CA ASP A 19 0.29 17.04 16.16
C ASP A 19 -1.12 17.61 16.15
N GLY A 20 -1.88 17.48 17.26
CA GLY A 20 -3.24 18.02 17.36
C GLY A 20 -3.33 19.54 17.28
N LEU A 21 -2.35 20.26 17.84
CA LEU A 21 -2.26 21.72 17.78
C LEU A 21 -1.87 22.22 16.39
N GLN A 22 -1.00 21.48 15.68
CA GLN A 22 -0.59 21.82 14.32
C GLN A 22 -1.68 21.48 13.31
N SER A 23 -2.30 20.30 13.42
CA SER A 23 -3.30 19.82 12.47
C SER A 23 -4.64 20.54 12.59
N GLY A 24 -5.07 20.88 13.80
CA GLY A 24 -6.44 21.32 14.06
C GLY A 24 -7.48 20.23 13.74
N HIS A 25 -8.75 20.61 13.65
CA HIS A 25 -9.86 19.68 13.36
C HIS A 25 -9.97 19.40 11.85
N LEU A 26 -9.30 18.34 11.37
CA LEU A 26 -9.25 17.96 9.95
C LEU A 26 -10.15 16.77 9.58
N ALA A 27 -10.78 16.15 10.56
CA ALA A 27 -11.86 15.19 10.35
C ALA A 27 -13.20 15.92 10.18
N TYR A 28 -14.01 15.52 9.20
CA TYR A 28 -15.31 16.15 8.96
C TYR A 28 -16.39 15.09 8.76
N PRO A 29 -17.62 15.29 9.29
CA PRO A 29 -18.72 14.39 9.00
C PRO A 29 -18.98 14.29 7.50
N VAL A 30 -19.23 13.07 7.04
CA VAL A 30 -19.50 12.73 5.63
C VAL A 30 -20.64 13.56 5.03
N SER A 31 -21.63 13.95 5.84
CA SER A 31 -22.76 14.81 5.44
C SER A 31 -22.36 16.26 5.11
N GLN A 32 -21.32 16.78 5.75
CA GLN A 32 -20.87 18.18 5.61
C GLN A 32 -19.70 18.31 4.63
N TYR A 33 -19.04 17.20 4.31
CA TYR A 33 -17.77 17.20 3.60
C TYR A 33 -17.83 17.84 2.20
N LYS A 34 -18.97 17.76 1.49
CA LYS A 34 -19.14 18.44 0.21
C LYS A 34 -18.88 19.95 0.32
N HIS A 35 -19.40 20.59 1.36
CA HIS A 35 -19.20 22.02 1.60
C HIS A 35 -17.76 22.34 2.02
N VAL A 36 -17.18 21.47 2.84
CA VAL A 36 -15.77 21.58 3.26
C VAL A 36 -14.84 21.51 2.06
N TYR A 37 -15.03 20.53 1.17
CA TYR A 37 -14.20 20.35 -0.01
C TYR A 37 -14.29 21.54 -0.98
N MET A 38 -15.49 22.09 -1.19
CA MET A 38 -15.66 23.32 -2.00
C MET A 38 -14.86 24.49 -1.41
N ARG A 39 -14.90 24.69 -0.09
CA ARG A 39 -14.11 25.73 0.59
C ARG A 39 -12.61 25.49 0.44
N LEU A 40 -12.15 24.25 0.64
CA LEU A 40 -10.74 23.86 0.52
C LEU A 40 -10.18 24.06 -0.90
N CYS A 41 -11.04 24.02 -1.93
CA CYS A 41 -10.65 24.23 -3.32
C CYS A 41 -10.56 25.71 -3.73
N ILE A 42 -11.00 26.65 -2.89
CA ILE A 42 -10.86 28.08 -3.17
C ILE A 42 -9.37 28.43 -2.99
N ASP A 43 -8.69 28.67 -4.10
CA ASP A 43 -7.34 29.23 -4.09
C ASP A 43 -7.45 30.70 -3.68
N ASP A 44 -7.15 30.99 -2.41
CA ASP A 44 -6.90 32.36 -1.93
C ASP A 44 -5.51 32.82 -2.40
N GLU A 45 -5.30 34.14 -2.49
CA GLU A 45 -4.00 34.78 -2.78
C GLU A 45 -2.89 34.30 -1.83
N HIS A 46 -3.27 33.75 -0.67
CA HIS A 46 -2.40 33.27 0.41
C HIS A 46 -2.30 31.73 0.47
N MET A 47 -1.99 31.07 -0.66
CA MET A 47 -1.76 29.61 -0.76
C MET A 47 -2.96 28.80 -0.22
N GLY A 48 -3.94 28.50 -1.07
CA GLY A 48 -5.19 27.79 -0.69
C GLY A 48 -5.02 26.64 0.31
N ASP A 49 -6.03 26.42 1.17
CA ASP A 49 -5.94 25.59 2.38
C ASP A 49 -5.41 24.16 2.15
N LEU A 50 -5.67 23.55 0.98
CA LEU A 50 -5.10 22.25 0.60
C LEU A 50 -3.58 22.27 0.53
N LYS A 51 -2.99 23.35 0.01
CA LYS A 51 -1.52 23.51 -0.08
C LYS A 51 -0.93 23.65 1.33
N LYS A 52 -1.60 24.38 2.23
CA LYS A 52 -1.17 24.51 3.64
C LYS A 52 -1.19 23.16 4.36
N GLN A 53 -2.28 22.41 4.23
CA GLN A 53 -2.37 21.06 4.79
C GLN A 53 -1.27 20.14 4.24
N PHE A 54 -1.03 20.19 2.92
CA PHE A 54 0.03 19.38 2.32
C PHE A 54 1.43 19.79 2.80
N GLN A 55 1.71 21.09 2.94
CA GLN A 55 2.97 21.58 3.51
C GLN A 55 3.19 21.11 4.96
N MET A 56 2.12 21.05 5.76
CA MET A 56 2.20 20.50 7.10
C MET A 56 2.51 19.00 7.10
N LEU A 57 1.98 18.23 6.14
CA LEU A 57 2.39 16.83 5.96
C LEU A 57 3.87 16.69 5.59
N GLU A 58 4.48 17.70 4.95
CA GLU A 58 5.92 17.72 4.68
C GLU A 58 6.73 17.94 5.95
N THR A 59 6.24 18.77 6.88
CA THR A 59 6.93 19.02 8.17
C THR A 59 6.83 17.85 9.14
N LEU A 60 5.80 17.00 9.00
CA LEU A 60 5.56 15.83 9.86
C LEU A 60 6.21 14.54 9.33
N LYS A 61 7.00 14.61 8.24
CA LYS A 61 7.68 13.42 7.71
C LYS A 61 8.62 12.81 8.77
N PRO A 62 8.58 11.48 8.98
CA PRO A 62 9.57 10.81 9.81
C PRO A 62 10.99 11.11 9.34
N ALA A 63 11.93 11.11 10.30
CA ALA A 63 13.34 11.26 10.01
C ALA A 63 13.82 10.15 9.05
N GLN A 64 14.81 10.50 8.22
CA GLN A 64 15.42 9.53 7.31
C GLN A 64 16.01 8.34 8.09
N PRO A 65 15.97 7.12 7.53
CA PRO A 65 16.62 5.97 8.14
C PRO A 65 18.10 6.25 8.40
N PRO A 66 18.65 5.79 9.55
CA PRO A 66 20.04 6.06 9.88
C PRO A 66 21.00 5.36 8.91
N PRO A 67 22.25 5.84 8.77
CA PRO A 67 23.21 5.28 7.80
C PRO A 67 23.54 3.79 7.98
N ASN A 68 23.33 3.26 9.19
CA ASN A 68 23.58 1.86 9.54
C ASN A 68 22.33 0.96 9.43
N CYS A 69 21.23 1.45 8.87
CA CYS A 69 20.00 0.67 8.72
C CYS A 69 20.18 -0.53 7.76
N ALA A 70 19.33 -1.55 7.89
CA ALA A 70 19.46 -2.77 7.09
C ALA A 70 19.41 -2.51 5.58
N ALA A 71 18.61 -1.52 5.15
CA ALA A 71 18.46 -1.14 3.74
C ALA A 71 19.75 -0.62 3.11
N LEU A 72 20.64 -0.02 3.91
CA LEU A 72 21.90 0.59 3.45
C LEU A 72 23.13 -0.31 3.66
N MET A 73 22.95 -1.49 4.26
CA MET A 73 24.04 -2.47 4.38
C MET A 73 24.54 -2.91 3.00
N LYS A 74 25.85 -3.16 2.90
CA LYS A 74 26.52 -3.58 1.64
C LYS A 74 25.84 -4.78 0.95
N ALA A 75 25.28 -5.71 1.73
CA ALA A 75 24.59 -6.89 1.22
C ALA A 75 23.18 -6.60 0.66
N ASN A 76 22.60 -5.44 0.98
CA ASN A 76 21.19 -5.10 0.71
C ASN A 76 21.02 -3.88 -0.19
N ILE A 77 22.02 -3.01 -0.31
CA ILE A 77 21.92 -1.75 -1.07
C ILE A 77 21.47 -1.96 -2.52
N THR A 78 21.93 -3.05 -3.16
CA THR A 78 21.57 -3.42 -4.54
C THR A 78 20.17 -4.02 -4.68
N LYS A 79 19.49 -4.31 -3.56
CA LYS A 79 18.10 -4.83 -3.54
C LYS A 79 17.06 -3.70 -3.57
N ASN A 80 17.50 -2.43 -3.48
CA ASN A 80 16.65 -1.26 -3.56
C ASN A 80 16.61 -0.74 -4.99
N ARG A 81 15.40 -0.51 -5.52
CA ARG A 81 15.25 0.12 -6.85
C ARG A 81 15.70 1.58 -6.85
N SER A 82 15.44 2.30 -5.77
CA SER A 82 15.92 3.65 -5.51
C SER A 82 16.30 3.78 -4.04
N LEU A 83 17.38 4.52 -3.76
CA LEU A 83 17.82 4.83 -2.40
C LEU A 83 16.96 5.91 -1.74
N ASP A 84 16.18 6.67 -2.53
CA ASP A 84 15.21 7.63 -2.00
C ASP A 84 14.02 6.93 -1.34
N VAL A 85 13.76 5.68 -1.74
CA VAL A 85 12.62 4.88 -1.31
C VAL A 85 13.08 3.61 -0.61
N ILE A 86 13.50 3.75 0.65
CA ILE A 86 13.95 2.64 1.50
C ILE A 86 13.07 2.48 2.75
N PRO A 87 12.92 1.25 3.27
CA PRO A 87 12.13 1.01 4.49
C PRO A 87 12.93 1.36 5.76
N GLY A 88 12.22 1.75 6.82
CA GLY A 88 12.80 1.83 8.16
C GLY A 88 12.91 0.45 8.81
N ASP A 89 13.92 0.23 9.65
CA ASP A 89 14.16 -1.08 10.27
C ASP A 89 13.02 -1.57 11.17
N LYS A 90 12.25 -0.64 11.76
CA LYS A 90 11.11 -0.97 12.64
C LYS A 90 9.86 -1.39 11.88
N THR A 91 9.73 -1.03 10.61
CA THR A 91 8.50 -1.24 9.81
C THR A 91 8.70 -2.25 8.69
N ARG A 92 9.94 -2.69 8.43
CA ARG A 92 10.25 -3.67 7.38
C ARG A 92 9.89 -5.10 7.82
N PRO A 93 9.51 -5.97 6.87
CA PRO A 93 9.51 -7.40 7.10
C PRO A 93 10.94 -7.95 7.23
N ILE A 94 11.05 -9.03 8.01
CA ILE A 94 12.24 -9.86 8.16
C ILE A 94 11.95 -11.22 7.51
N LEU A 95 12.73 -11.60 6.50
CA LEU A 95 12.55 -12.87 5.80
C LEU A 95 13.12 -14.03 6.61
N SER A 96 12.28 -15.03 6.91
CA SER A 96 12.61 -16.17 7.78
C SER A 96 12.93 -17.44 6.97
N THR A 97 12.26 -17.64 5.83
CA THR A 97 12.53 -18.78 4.95
C THR A 97 13.96 -18.69 4.45
N LYS A 98 14.78 -19.71 4.69
CA LYS A 98 16.19 -19.72 4.30
C LYS A 98 16.33 -20.00 2.80
N SER A 99 17.15 -19.21 2.12
CA SER A 99 17.54 -19.43 0.73
C SER A 99 19.04 -19.15 0.58
N PRO A 100 19.82 -20.00 -0.11
CA PRO A 100 21.27 -19.84 -0.23
C PRO A 100 21.66 -18.46 -0.80
N GLY A 101 22.64 -17.81 -0.15
CA GLY A 101 23.15 -16.50 -0.59
C GLY A 101 22.20 -15.31 -0.37
N ARG A 102 21.08 -15.50 0.36
CA ARG A 102 20.10 -14.45 0.60
C ARG A 102 20.11 -13.96 2.05
N SER A 103 19.99 -12.65 2.23
CA SER A 103 19.76 -11.99 3.52
C SER A 103 18.30 -12.11 3.99
N ASP A 104 18.00 -11.55 5.17
CA ASP A 104 16.66 -11.38 5.74
C ASP A 104 15.91 -10.15 5.18
N TYR A 105 16.54 -9.40 4.27
CA TYR A 105 16.07 -8.11 3.80
C TYR A 105 15.28 -8.18 2.49
N ILE A 106 14.20 -7.39 2.43
CA ILE A 106 13.48 -6.99 1.23
C ILE A 106 12.98 -5.55 1.40
N ASN A 107 12.93 -4.76 0.32
CA ASN A 107 12.39 -3.40 0.35
C ASN A 107 10.85 -3.43 0.40
N ALA A 108 10.34 -3.48 1.63
CA ALA A 108 8.92 -3.44 1.92
C ALA A 108 8.67 -2.81 3.29
N VAL A 109 7.46 -2.32 3.51
CA VAL A 109 7.00 -1.83 4.82
C VAL A 109 5.61 -2.35 5.12
N PHE A 110 5.36 -2.69 6.38
CA PHE A 110 4.00 -2.92 6.85
C PHE A 110 3.26 -1.60 7.02
N ILE A 111 1.96 -1.60 6.74
CA ILE A 111 1.05 -0.50 7.05
C ILE A 111 -0.22 -1.11 7.64
N ASP A 112 -0.75 -0.49 8.69
CA ASP A 112 -1.97 -0.99 9.31
C ASP A 112 -3.14 -0.76 8.35
N SER A 113 -4.01 -1.75 8.20
CA SER A 113 -5.27 -1.56 7.52
C SER A 113 -6.35 -1.12 8.50
N PHE A 114 -7.55 -0.87 7.99
CA PHE A 114 -8.71 -0.75 8.86
C PHE A 114 -8.90 -2.07 9.65
N GLY A 115 -8.96 -1.98 10.99
CA GLY A 115 -9.21 -3.11 11.89
C GLY A 115 -8.11 -4.15 12.07
N LYS A 116 -6.98 -4.08 11.35
CA LYS A 116 -5.89 -5.07 11.42
C LYS A 116 -4.50 -4.40 11.42
N PRO A 117 -3.72 -4.55 12.51
CA PRO A 117 -2.30 -4.20 12.51
C PRO A 117 -1.56 -4.92 11.39
N ASP A 118 -0.66 -4.21 10.72
CA ASP A 118 0.11 -4.73 9.60
C ASP A 118 -0.75 -5.39 8.50
N GLY A 119 -1.97 -4.89 8.27
CA GLY A 119 -2.90 -5.43 7.28
C GLY A 119 -2.47 -5.22 5.82
N TYR A 120 -1.60 -4.26 5.55
CA TYR A 120 -1.00 -4.01 4.24
C TYR A 120 0.52 -4.18 4.26
N LEU A 121 1.07 -4.54 3.11
CA LEU A 121 2.50 -4.57 2.86
C LEU A 121 2.82 -3.84 1.55
N LEU A 122 3.45 -2.67 1.65
CA LEU A 122 3.87 -1.92 0.47
C LEU A 122 5.27 -2.37 0.04
N THR A 123 5.44 -2.74 -1.22
CA THR A 123 6.73 -3.20 -1.76
C THR A 123 6.96 -2.71 -3.18
N GLN A 124 8.23 -2.54 -3.55
CA GLN A 124 8.60 -2.28 -4.94
C GLN A 124 8.31 -3.49 -5.85
N MET A 125 8.19 -3.23 -7.14
CA MET A 125 8.24 -4.27 -8.17
C MET A 125 9.57 -5.03 -8.03
N PRO A 126 9.58 -6.37 -8.03
CA PRO A 126 10.80 -7.12 -7.80
C PRO A 126 11.84 -6.78 -8.88
N LEU A 127 13.08 -6.55 -8.46
CA LEU A 127 14.25 -6.56 -9.34
C LEU A 127 14.59 -8.00 -9.71
N PRO A 128 15.35 -8.25 -10.80
CA PRO A 128 15.78 -9.59 -11.21
C PRO A 128 16.37 -10.42 -10.06
N ASP A 129 17.22 -9.79 -9.25
CA ASP A 129 17.88 -10.47 -8.13
C ASP A 129 17.00 -10.57 -6.87
N THR A 130 15.83 -9.94 -6.83
CA THR A 130 14.95 -9.93 -5.64
C THR A 130 13.67 -10.75 -5.83
N VAL A 131 13.47 -11.39 -6.99
CA VAL A 131 12.30 -12.26 -7.24
C VAL A 131 12.20 -13.39 -6.19
N VAL A 132 13.34 -13.99 -5.84
CA VAL A 132 13.42 -15.01 -4.78
C VAL A 132 13.00 -14.44 -3.43
N ASP A 133 13.47 -13.24 -3.09
CA ASP A 133 13.15 -12.57 -1.83
C ASP A 133 11.65 -12.19 -1.77
N PHE A 134 11.05 -11.81 -2.89
CA PHE A 134 9.62 -11.52 -3.00
C PHE A 134 8.75 -12.76 -2.73
N TRP A 135 9.09 -13.92 -3.31
CA TRP A 135 8.32 -15.14 -3.05
C TRP A 135 8.53 -15.68 -1.62
N ARG A 136 9.72 -15.47 -1.04
CA ARG A 136 9.95 -15.72 0.39
C ARG A 136 9.05 -14.84 1.25
N LEU A 137 8.92 -13.56 0.91
CA LEU A 137 8.03 -12.63 1.62
C LEU A 137 6.57 -13.12 1.59
N VAL A 138 6.05 -13.44 0.39
CA VAL A 138 4.67 -13.92 0.21
C VAL A 138 4.41 -15.15 1.09
N PHE A 139 5.35 -16.10 1.11
CA PHE A 139 5.20 -17.32 1.90
C PHE A 139 5.36 -17.09 3.41
N ASP A 140 6.39 -16.34 3.83
CA ASP A 140 6.73 -16.10 5.24
C ASP A 140 5.58 -15.40 6.00
N TYR A 141 4.93 -14.44 5.35
CA TYR A 141 3.84 -13.66 5.93
C TYR A 141 2.46 -14.16 5.51
N LYS A 142 2.37 -15.32 4.84
CA LYS A 142 1.12 -15.94 4.39
C LYS A 142 0.24 -14.96 3.59
N CYS A 143 0.86 -14.10 2.77
CA CYS A 143 0.15 -13.10 1.99
C CYS A 143 -0.74 -13.81 0.98
N ALA A 144 -2.06 -13.64 1.08
CA ALA A 144 -3.02 -14.31 0.21
C ALA A 144 -3.43 -13.44 -0.99
N THR A 145 -3.17 -12.13 -0.93
CA THR A 145 -3.60 -11.17 -1.95
C THR A 145 -2.44 -10.25 -2.34
N ILE A 146 -2.26 -10.06 -3.64
CA ILE A 146 -1.29 -9.11 -4.23
C ILE A 146 -2.06 -8.16 -5.15
N ILE A 147 -1.97 -6.86 -4.91
CA ILE A 147 -2.47 -5.81 -5.79
C ILE A 147 -1.29 -5.18 -6.51
N LEU A 148 -1.28 -5.31 -7.82
CA LEU A 148 -0.22 -4.88 -8.71
C LEU A 148 -0.68 -3.69 -9.54
N LEU A 149 -0.24 -2.50 -9.16
CA LEU A 149 -0.67 -1.22 -9.72
C LEU A 149 0.19 -0.77 -10.92
N GLU A 150 0.64 -1.73 -11.72
CA GLU A 150 1.45 -1.50 -12.92
C GLU A 150 0.91 -2.30 -14.09
N GLU A 151 0.76 -1.63 -15.24
CA GLU A 151 0.32 -2.27 -16.49
C GLU A 151 1.36 -3.28 -17.00
N THR A 152 2.65 -2.95 -16.82
CA THR A 152 3.76 -3.77 -17.32
C THR A 152 4.59 -4.32 -16.16
N CYS A 153 4.84 -5.62 -16.21
CA CYS A 153 5.55 -6.36 -15.17
C CYS A 153 6.77 -7.09 -15.74
N ILE A 154 7.61 -6.36 -16.48
CA ILE A 154 8.79 -6.92 -17.13
C ILE A 154 10.00 -6.79 -16.21
N ILE A 155 10.59 -7.92 -15.83
CA ILE A 155 11.73 -7.95 -14.91
C ILE A 155 13.05 -8.21 -15.65
N TYR A 156 13.02 -9.02 -16.71
CA TYR A 156 14.20 -9.39 -17.49
C TYR A 156 14.26 -8.68 -18.85
N LYS A 157 15.44 -8.71 -19.50
CA LYS A 157 15.66 -8.27 -20.90
C LYS A 157 14.92 -9.13 -21.97
N GLY A 158 13.85 -9.83 -21.59
CA GLY A 158 13.09 -10.75 -22.44
C GLY A 158 11.64 -10.91 -22.00
N ASP A 159 11.04 -9.85 -21.45
CA ASP A 159 9.58 -9.74 -21.20
C ASP A 159 8.95 -10.77 -20.27
N THR A 160 9.72 -11.43 -19.41
CA THR A 160 9.17 -12.42 -18.46
C THR A 160 8.78 -11.78 -17.12
N PRO A 161 7.56 -12.03 -16.60
CA PRO A 161 7.15 -11.59 -15.27
C PRO A 161 7.80 -12.40 -14.13
N TYR A 162 7.55 -12.01 -12.86
CA TYR A 162 8.08 -12.73 -11.68
C TYR A 162 7.30 -14.01 -11.33
N TRP A 163 6.31 -14.39 -12.15
CA TRP A 163 5.48 -15.56 -11.98
C TRP A 163 5.56 -16.46 -13.23
N PRO A 164 5.33 -17.78 -13.11
CA PRO A 164 5.34 -18.70 -14.24
C PRO A 164 4.13 -18.50 -15.16
N GLY A 165 4.17 -19.06 -16.38
CA GLY A 165 3.01 -19.12 -17.28
C GLY A 165 1.88 -20.02 -16.76
N VAL A 166 0.71 -19.93 -17.38
CA VAL A 166 -0.48 -20.71 -16.98
C VAL A 166 -0.18 -22.21 -17.02
N ASP A 167 -0.58 -22.94 -15.98
CA ASP A 167 -0.30 -24.36 -15.75
C ASP A 167 1.20 -24.72 -15.67
N GLN A 168 2.07 -23.72 -15.56
CA GLN A 168 3.51 -23.90 -15.36
C GLN A 168 3.90 -23.66 -13.91
N GLN A 169 5.00 -24.31 -13.54
CA GLN A 169 5.63 -24.18 -12.23
C GLN A 169 7.06 -23.69 -12.40
N GLN A 170 7.47 -22.76 -11.53
CA GLN A 170 8.83 -22.28 -11.46
C GLN A 170 9.31 -22.24 -10.01
N THR A 171 10.58 -22.61 -9.80
CA THR A 171 11.22 -22.57 -8.48
C THR A 171 12.14 -21.35 -8.39
N TYR A 172 11.87 -20.51 -7.40
CA TYR A 172 12.63 -19.32 -7.06
C TYR A 172 13.35 -19.56 -5.73
N GLY A 173 14.61 -20.00 -5.80
CA GLY A 173 15.38 -20.38 -4.62
C GLY A 173 14.73 -21.57 -3.90
N SER A 174 14.19 -21.35 -2.70
CA SER A 174 13.55 -22.38 -1.86
C SER A 174 12.02 -22.40 -1.97
N VAL A 175 11.45 -21.51 -2.78
CA VAL A 175 10.00 -21.35 -2.94
C VAL A 175 9.62 -21.73 -4.36
N THR A 176 8.60 -22.55 -4.47
CA THR A 176 8.05 -23.03 -5.73
C THR A 176 6.67 -22.41 -5.94
N VAL A 177 6.46 -21.88 -7.13
CA VAL A 177 5.24 -21.15 -7.51
C VAL A 177 4.65 -21.81 -8.75
N THR A 178 3.34 -21.99 -8.75
CA THR A 178 2.58 -22.50 -9.90
C THR A 178 1.45 -21.53 -10.20
N LEU A 179 1.29 -21.11 -11.46
CA LEU A 179 0.14 -20.33 -11.90
C LEU A 179 -0.98 -21.29 -12.29
N LEU A 180 -2.06 -21.30 -11.50
CA LEU A 180 -3.19 -22.23 -11.68
C LEU A 180 -4.26 -21.68 -12.62
N GLN A 181 -4.42 -20.35 -12.66
CA GLN A 181 -5.45 -19.72 -13.47
C GLN A 181 -5.09 -18.26 -13.72
N GLU A 182 -5.40 -17.78 -14.92
CA GLU A 182 -5.36 -16.37 -15.31
C GLU A 182 -6.67 -16.04 -16.04
N ARG A 183 -7.32 -14.94 -15.65
CA ARG A 183 -8.60 -14.49 -16.22
C ARG A 183 -8.79 -13.00 -16.03
N ASP A 184 -9.72 -12.41 -16.76
CA ASP A 184 -10.19 -11.06 -16.46
C ASP A 184 -11.03 -11.05 -15.17
N SER A 185 -10.80 -10.04 -14.33
CA SER A 185 -11.57 -9.82 -13.11
C SER A 185 -12.97 -9.28 -13.45
N ASN A 186 -13.88 -9.33 -12.48
CA ASN A 186 -15.13 -8.57 -12.51
C ASN A 186 -14.94 -7.04 -12.50
N VAL A 187 -13.73 -6.55 -12.20
CA VAL A 187 -13.36 -5.14 -12.28
C VAL A 187 -12.72 -4.88 -13.63
N THR A 188 -13.28 -3.93 -14.39
CA THR A 188 -12.76 -3.55 -15.70
C THR A 188 -11.30 -3.12 -15.63
N GLY A 189 -10.49 -3.63 -16.55
CA GLY A 189 -9.07 -3.29 -16.61
C GLY A 189 -8.21 -3.99 -15.57
N VAL A 190 -8.71 -5.04 -14.91
CA VAL A 190 -7.95 -5.84 -13.94
C VAL A 190 -7.86 -7.30 -14.38
N THR A 191 -6.64 -7.83 -14.43
CA THR A 191 -6.39 -9.27 -14.61
C THR A 191 -6.25 -9.94 -13.24
N GLU A 192 -6.95 -11.05 -13.03
CA GLU A 192 -6.86 -11.89 -11.84
C GLU A 192 -6.05 -13.16 -12.14
N ARG A 193 -5.09 -13.46 -11.26
CA ARG A 193 -4.31 -14.71 -11.27
C ARG A 193 -4.46 -15.46 -9.97
N THR A 194 -4.65 -16.77 -10.06
CA THR A 194 -4.60 -17.66 -8.89
C THR A 194 -3.30 -18.45 -8.93
N LEU A 195 -2.47 -18.29 -7.89
CA LEU A 195 -1.19 -18.96 -7.75
C LEU A 195 -1.19 -19.92 -6.56
N SER A 196 -0.38 -20.96 -6.67
CA SER A 196 -0.03 -21.87 -5.58
C SER A 196 1.43 -21.65 -5.22
N VAL A 197 1.72 -21.43 -3.94
CA VAL A 197 3.05 -21.14 -3.41
C VAL A 197 3.38 -22.12 -2.30
N HIS A 198 4.53 -22.78 -2.37
CA HIS A 198 5.00 -23.65 -1.29
C HIS A 198 6.52 -23.61 -1.18
N VAL A 199 7.05 -23.92 0.01
CA VAL A 199 8.48 -24.17 0.16
C VAL A 199 8.80 -25.55 -0.39
N THR A 200 9.81 -25.66 -1.26
CA THR A 200 10.18 -26.90 -1.97
C THR A 200 10.46 -28.06 -1.00
N ALA A 201 11.07 -27.78 0.16
CA ALA A 201 11.32 -28.77 1.20
C ALA A 201 10.07 -29.21 1.97
N LYS A 202 8.93 -28.52 1.80
CA LYS A 202 7.65 -28.78 2.48
C LYS A 202 6.49 -28.71 1.48
N PRO A 203 6.44 -29.57 0.45
CA PRO A 203 5.49 -29.46 -0.66
C PRO A 203 4.02 -29.63 -0.25
N LYS A 204 3.76 -30.24 0.91
CA LYS A 204 2.40 -30.38 1.46
C LYS A 204 1.83 -29.07 2.04
N ARG A 205 2.66 -28.06 2.31
CA ARG A 205 2.21 -26.75 2.83
C ARG A 205 2.03 -25.77 1.67
N VAL A 206 0.90 -25.92 0.98
CA VAL A 206 0.52 -25.08 -0.14
C VAL A 206 -0.26 -23.86 0.34
N HIS A 207 0.15 -22.68 -0.11
CA HIS A 207 -0.50 -21.40 0.14
C HIS A 207 -1.09 -20.87 -1.17
N LYS A 208 -2.39 -20.60 -1.19
CA LYS A 208 -3.08 -20.06 -2.37
C LYS A 208 -3.01 -18.53 -2.34
N VAL A 209 -2.63 -17.93 -3.46
CA VAL A 209 -2.44 -16.48 -3.59
C VAL A 209 -3.25 -15.99 -4.78
N LYS A 210 -4.05 -14.94 -4.59
CA LYS A 210 -4.68 -14.19 -5.68
C LYS A 210 -3.86 -12.94 -5.98
N GLN A 211 -3.49 -12.74 -7.23
CA GLN A 211 -2.88 -11.50 -7.72
C GLN A 211 -3.88 -10.77 -8.61
N TYR A 212 -4.05 -9.48 -8.36
CA TYR A 212 -4.86 -8.57 -9.16
C TYR A 212 -3.96 -7.52 -9.78
N GLN A 213 -3.85 -7.53 -11.10
CA GLN A 213 -3.03 -6.58 -11.84
C GLN A 213 -3.90 -5.56 -12.54
N LEU A 214 -3.67 -4.28 -12.26
CA LEU A 214 -4.31 -3.18 -12.97
C LEU A 214 -3.65 -2.98 -14.34
N MET A 215 -4.35 -3.39 -15.39
CA MET A 215 -3.95 -3.31 -16.79
C MET A 215 -4.34 -1.98 -17.45
N SER A 216 -5.39 -1.30 -16.96
CA SER A 216 -5.83 -0.02 -17.51
C SER A 216 -6.39 0.91 -16.43
N GLY A 217 -6.59 2.19 -16.77
CA GLY A 217 -7.10 3.20 -15.84
C GLY A 217 -6.03 3.87 -14.97
N TRP A 218 -4.75 3.52 -15.12
CA TRP A 218 -3.64 4.26 -14.50
C TRP A 218 -2.40 4.32 -15.42
N PRO A 219 -2.39 5.27 -16.38
CA PRO A 219 -1.35 5.36 -17.40
C PRO A 219 0.05 5.47 -16.82
N LYS A 220 1.04 4.79 -17.40
CA LYS A 220 2.42 4.70 -16.88
C LYS A 220 3.08 6.07 -16.64
N THR A 221 2.78 7.04 -17.49
CA THR A 221 3.33 8.42 -17.42
C THR A 221 2.69 9.25 -16.32
N ASP A 222 1.54 8.83 -15.80
CA ASP A 222 0.69 9.67 -14.99
C ASP A 222 0.85 9.34 -13.50
N ARG A 223 0.81 10.40 -12.69
CA ARG A 223 0.86 10.30 -11.21
C ARG A 223 -0.47 9.89 -10.60
N LEU A 224 -1.56 10.08 -11.33
CA LEU A 224 -2.93 9.81 -10.94
C LEU A 224 -3.55 8.74 -11.85
N PRO A 225 -4.50 7.95 -11.33
CA PRO A 225 -5.36 7.15 -12.18
C PRO A 225 -6.26 8.07 -13.02
N SER A 226 -6.79 7.55 -14.14
CA SER A 226 -7.64 8.30 -15.06
C SER A 226 -8.96 8.76 -14.41
N SER A 227 -9.38 8.11 -13.33
CA SER A 227 -10.53 8.54 -12.52
C SER A 227 -10.49 7.96 -11.11
N THR A 228 -11.30 8.53 -10.21
CA THR A 228 -11.55 7.99 -8.86
C THR A 228 -12.15 6.58 -8.88
N SER A 229 -12.94 6.26 -9.91
CA SER A 229 -13.57 4.93 -10.08
C SER A 229 -12.56 3.78 -10.06
N THR A 230 -11.34 4.00 -10.57
CA THR A 230 -10.28 2.99 -10.57
C THR A 230 -9.90 2.58 -9.14
N LEU A 231 -9.73 3.55 -8.23
CA LEU A 231 -9.41 3.24 -6.83
C LEU A 231 -10.61 2.68 -6.08
N LEU A 232 -11.82 3.17 -6.38
CA LEU A 232 -13.06 2.70 -5.76
C LEU A 232 -13.28 1.20 -6.07
N SER A 233 -13.18 0.81 -7.34
CA SER A 233 -13.35 -0.59 -7.75
C SER A 233 -12.25 -1.51 -7.21
N LEU A 234 -10.99 -1.05 -7.18
CA LEU A 234 -9.89 -1.81 -6.56
C LEU A 234 -10.06 -1.97 -5.05
N THR A 235 -10.61 -0.95 -4.38
CA THR A 235 -10.89 -1.01 -2.93
C THR A 235 -11.95 -2.07 -2.66
N GLU A 236 -13.00 -2.14 -3.47
CA GLU A 236 -14.03 -3.17 -3.33
C GLU A 236 -13.47 -4.58 -3.55
N LEU A 237 -12.56 -4.73 -4.51
CA LEU A 237 -11.88 -5.99 -4.81
C LEU A 237 -11.03 -6.52 -3.64
N VAL A 238 -10.40 -5.63 -2.85
CA VAL A 238 -9.62 -6.03 -1.68
C VAL A 238 -10.45 -6.20 -0.41
N LYS A 239 -11.61 -5.54 -0.32
CA LYS A 239 -12.50 -5.64 0.86
C LYS A 239 -12.94 -7.07 1.13
N GLN A 240 -13.37 -7.79 0.09
CA GLN A 240 -13.84 -9.17 0.21
C GLN A 240 -12.76 -10.08 0.84
N PRO A 241 -11.54 -10.21 0.27
CA PRO A 241 -10.45 -10.93 0.92
C PRO A 241 -10.10 -10.40 2.32
N MET A 242 -10.12 -9.08 2.55
CA MET A 242 -9.76 -8.58 3.88
C MET A 242 -10.79 -8.91 4.96
N SER A 243 -12.02 -9.25 4.58
CA SER A 243 -13.11 -9.60 5.48
C SER A 243 -13.29 -11.09 5.78
N GLU A 244 -12.63 -11.99 5.05
CA GLU A 244 -12.72 -13.43 5.35
C GLU A 244 -11.82 -13.79 6.53
N ASP A 245 -12.37 -14.45 7.55
CA ASP A 245 -11.65 -14.82 8.79
C ASP A 245 -10.40 -15.68 8.55
N ASP A 246 -10.34 -16.40 7.43
CA ASP A 246 -9.22 -17.25 7.03
C ASP A 246 -8.03 -16.47 6.41
N HIS A 247 -8.16 -15.16 6.19
CA HIS A 247 -7.08 -14.34 5.64
C HIS A 247 -6.03 -13.97 6.70
N THR A 248 -5.09 -14.90 6.89
CA THR A 248 -4.06 -14.81 7.95
C THR A 248 -2.92 -13.82 7.68
N GLY A 249 -2.68 -13.39 6.43
CA GLY A 249 -1.57 -12.50 6.07
C GLY A 249 -1.97 -11.07 5.66
N PRO A 250 -0.99 -10.19 5.39
CA PRO A 250 -1.21 -8.84 4.85
C PRO A 250 -1.55 -8.90 3.35
N VAL A 251 -2.26 -7.86 2.87
CA VAL A 251 -2.43 -7.62 1.43
C VAL A 251 -1.20 -6.88 0.90
N ILE A 252 -0.54 -7.44 -0.10
CA ILE A 252 0.62 -6.82 -0.73
C ILE A 252 0.13 -5.74 -1.71
N LEU A 253 0.60 -4.51 -1.54
CA LEU A 253 0.40 -3.40 -2.47
C LEU A 253 1.71 -3.13 -3.20
N GLN A 254 1.76 -3.45 -4.49
CA GLN A 254 2.96 -3.34 -5.31
C GLN A 254 2.77 -2.30 -6.41
N CYS A 255 3.76 -1.41 -6.54
CA CYS A 255 3.96 -0.57 -7.72
C CYS A 255 5.46 -0.52 -8.04
N MET A 256 5.87 0.28 -9.02
CA MET A 256 7.28 0.33 -9.45
C MET A 256 8.27 0.51 -8.29
N ASN A 257 8.06 1.52 -7.44
CA ASN A 257 8.93 1.86 -6.30
C ASN A 257 8.36 1.47 -4.93
N GLY A 258 7.12 0.96 -4.86
CA GLY A 258 6.46 0.63 -3.59
C GLY A 258 6.15 1.85 -2.72
N ALA A 259 5.99 3.04 -3.30
CA ALA A 259 5.61 4.25 -2.56
C ALA A 259 4.59 5.12 -3.31
N SER A 260 4.71 5.26 -4.63
CA SER A 260 3.87 6.19 -5.41
C SER A 260 2.41 5.71 -5.49
N ARG A 261 2.10 4.82 -6.45
CA ARG A 261 0.74 4.32 -6.68
C ARG A 261 0.23 3.49 -5.50
N SER A 262 1.11 2.66 -4.92
CA SER A 262 0.78 1.85 -3.74
C SER A 262 0.49 2.70 -2.51
N GLY A 263 1.22 3.80 -2.30
CA GLY A 263 0.93 4.75 -1.22
C GLY A 263 -0.41 5.47 -1.43
N LEU A 264 -0.67 5.95 -2.66
CA LEU A 264 -1.94 6.60 -2.98
C LEU A 264 -3.12 5.64 -2.80
N PHE A 265 -3.02 4.40 -3.28
CA PHE A 265 -4.06 3.39 -3.08
C PHE A 265 -4.23 3.00 -1.60
N CYS A 266 -3.13 2.89 -0.84
CA CYS A 266 -3.20 2.60 0.60
C CYS A 266 -3.94 3.71 1.36
N ALA A 267 -3.62 4.99 1.09
CA ALA A 267 -4.28 6.13 1.70
C ALA A 267 -5.76 6.22 1.28
N ALA A 268 -6.05 5.96 -0.01
CA ALA A 268 -7.41 5.90 -0.53
C ALA A 268 -8.24 4.80 0.14
N SER A 269 -7.68 3.59 0.27
CA SER A 269 -8.35 2.47 0.93
C SER A 269 -8.68 2.80 2.39
N HIS A 270 -7.71 3.31 3.14
CA HIS A 270 -7.91 3.74 4.53
C HIS A 270 -9.00 4.82 4.65
N LEU A 271 -8.94 5.85 3.78
CA LEU A 271 -9.93 6.92 3.73
C LEU A 271 -11.34 6.39 3.44
N LEU A 272 -11.49 5.52 2.44
CA LEU A 272 -12.78 4.96 2.05
C LEU A 272 -13.39 4.07 3.13
N TRP A 273 -12.55 3.37 3.90
CA TRP A 273 -12.99 2.65 5.09
C TRP A 273 -13.52 3.58 6.19
N SER A 274 -12.80 4.65 6.53
CA SER A 274 -13.27 5.68 7.47
C SER A 274 -14.60 6.30 7.02
N VAL A 275 -14.77 6.54 5.72
CA VAL A 275 -16.03 7.06 5.17
C VAL A 275 -17.16 6.04 5.31
N ALA A 276 -16.90 4.77 5.02
CA ALA A 276 -17.90 3.72 5.06
C ALA A 276 -18.34 3.36 6.50
N VAL A 277 -17.39 3.22 7.43
CA VAL A 277 -17.65 2.70 8.78
C VAL A 277 -17.81 3.82 9.79
N ASP A 278 -16.89 4.78 9.84
CA ASP A 278 -16.89 5.82 10.87
C ASP A 278 -17.79 7.01 10.50
N GLN A 279 -18.21 7.13 9.24
CA GLN A 279 -18.97 8.27 8.71
C GLN A 279 -18.25 9.62 8.84
N TYR A 280 -16.91 9.57 8.87
CA TYR A 280 -16.03 10.74 8.83
C TYR A 280 -15.07 10.69 7.64
N VAL A 281 -14.70 11.88 7.18
CA VAL A 281 -13.69 12.11 6.16
C VAL A 281 -12.49 12.79 6.80
N ASP A 282 -11.35 12.11 6.81
CA ASP A 282 -10.08 12.65 7.28
C ASP A 282 -8.95 12.32 6.30
N VAL A 283 -8.79 13.17 5.29
CA VAL A 283 -7.78 12.97 4.24
C VAL A 283 -6.37 13.19 4.78
N PHE A 284 -6.20 14.14 5.70
CA PHE A 284 -4.89 14.49 6.25
C PHE A 284 -4.30 13.32 7.02
N HIS A 285 -5.04 12.77 8.00
CA HIS A 285 -4.54 11.66 8.81
C HIS A 285 -4.47 10.36 8.00
N SER A 286 -5.32 10.17 6.99
CA SER A 286 -5.19 9.04 6.05
C SER A 286 -3.84 9.04 5.32
N VAL A 287 -3.36 10.22 4.91
CA VAL A 287 -2.05 10.37 4.25
C VAL A 287 -0.91 10.27 5.27
N GLN A 288 -1.06 10.89 6.43
CA GLN A 288 -0.08 10.82 7.52
C GLN A 288 0.15 9.37 7.96
N HIS A 289 -0.91 8.58 8.10
CA HIS A 289 -0.87 7.16 8.45
C HIS A 289 0.08 6.36 7.54
N VAL A 290 -0.04 6.57 6.23
CA VAL A 290 0.85 5.92 5.25
C VAL A 290 2.27 6.48 5.33
N ARG A 291 2.42 7.80 5.41
CA ARG A 291 3.73 8.48 5.46
C ARG A 291 4.54 8.16 6.71
N ASN A 292 3.89 7.83 7.82
CA ASN A 292 4.57 7.42 9.06
C ASN A 292 5.44 6.17 8.88
N LYS A 293 5.05 5.26 7.98
CA LYS A 293 5.81 4.03 7.68
C LYS A 293 6.48 4.08 6.29
N ARG A 294 5.96 4.88 5.34
CA ARG A 294 6.52 5.13 3.99
C ARG A 294 6.53 6.63 3.65
N PRO A 295 7.52 7.41 4.13
CA PRO A 295 7.53 8.89 4.00
C PRO A 295 7.49 9.42 2.56
N GLN A 296 7.84 8.58 1.59
CA GLN A 296 7.87 8.89 0.16
C GLN A 296 6.49 8.78 -0.51
N ALA A 297 5.47 8.33 0.21
CA ALA A 297 4.11 8.19 -0.32
C ALA A 297 3.41 9.56 -0.48
N ILE A 298 2.57 9.67 -1.53
CA ILE A 298 1.78 10.85 -1.88
C ILE A 298 2.67 12.10 -2.01
N ASP A 299 3.52 12.18 -3.03
CA ASP A 299 4.60 13.19 -3.12
C ASP A 299 4.18 14.54 -3.71
N SER A 300 2.91 14.71 -4.09
CA SER A 300 2.40 15.94 -4.70
C SER A 300 1.06 16.41 -4.14
N VAL A 301 0.84 17.73 -4.18
CA VAL A 301 -0.46 18.36 -3.85
C VAL A 301 -1.56 17.86 -4.78
N GLU A 302 -1.23 17.50 -6.02
CA GLU A 302 -2.17 16.92 -6.97
C GLU A 302 -2.71 15.56 -6.48
N GLN A 303 -1.85 14.68 -5.99
CA GLN A 303 -2.26 13.41 -5.37
C GLN A 303 -3.08 13.63 -4.09
N TYR A 304 -2.68 14.61 -3.27
CA TYR A 304 -3.44 14.98 -2.09
C TYR A 304 -4.86 15.47 -2.44
N LYS A 305 -4.96 16.40 -3.41
CA LYS A 305 -6.26 16.91 -3.91
C LYS A 305 -7.10 15.79 -4.53
N PHE A 306 -6.50 14.82 -5.20
CA PHE A 306 -7.19 13.67 -5.75
C PHE A 306 -7.88 12.84 -4.65
N LEU A 307 -7.22 12.62 -3.51
CA LEU A 307 -7.82 11.92 -2.37
C LEU A 307 -9.05 12.65 -1.81
N HIS A 308 -9.05 13.99 -1.83
CA HIS A 308 -10.22 14.77 -1.39
C HIS A 308 -11.46 14.58 -2.28
N GLN A 309 -11.31 14.10 -3.52
CA GLN A 309 -12.44 13.84 -4.44
C GLN A 309 -13.14 12.50 -4.13
N LEU A 310 -12.40 11.51 -3.61
CA LEU A 310 -12.88 10.14 -3.38
C LEU A 310 -14.15 10.05 -2.53
N PRO A 311 -14.28 10.75 -1.38
CA PRO A 311 -15.46 10.63 -0.53
C PRO A 311 -16.76 11.00 -1.24
N ALA A 312 -16.72 12.09 -2.04
CA ALA A 312 -17.88 12.55 -2.77
C ALA A 312 -18.31 11.58 -3.87
N ASP A 313 -17.37 10.94 -4.55
CA ASP A 313 -17.66 9.95 -5.58
C ASP A 313 -18.09 8.60 -4.98
N TYR A 314 -17.51 8.20 -3.86
CA TYR A 314 -17.93 7.01 -3.11
C TYR A 314 -19.39 7.14 -2.64
N GLN A 315 -19.78 8.28 -2.07
CA GLN A 315 -21.18 8.53 -1.68
C GLN A 315 -22.15 8.44 -2.85
N LYS A 316 -21.78 8.92 -4.03
CA LYS A 316 -22.63 8.80 -5.23
C LYS A 316 -22.80 7.33 -5.61
N LEU A 317 -21.73 6.54 -5.59
CA LEU A 317 -21.80 5.10 -5.88
C LEU A 317 -22.71 4.38 -4.88
N VAL A 318 -22.51 4.57 -3.57
CA VAL A 318 -23.34 3.92 -2.53
C VAL A 318 -24.81 4.25 -2.71
N ARG A 319 -25.17 5.53 -2.95
CA ARG A 319 -26.55 5.93 -3.22
C ARG A 319 -27.14 5.29 -4.47
N ILE A 320 -26.35 5.07 -5.52
CA ILE A 320 -26.85 4.38 -6.72
C ILE A 320 -27.22 2.94 -6.35
N TYR A 321 -26.41 2.24 -5.56
CA TYR A 321 -26.72 0.89 -5.11
C TYR A 321 -27.94 0.85 -4.18
N GLU A 322 -28.07 1.78 -3.23
CA GLU A 322 -29.22 1.86 -2.31
C GLU A 322 -30.56 2.19 -2.99
N ASN A 323 -30.55 2.79 -4.19
CA ASN A 323 -31.77 3.15 -4.93
C ASN A 323 -32.18 2.09 -5.98
N ILE A 324 -31.45 0.96 -6.05
CA ILE A 324 -31.74 -0.15 -6.99
C ILE A 324 -32.43 -1.33 -6.27
N ASP A 325 -32.49 -1.32 -4.94
CA ASP A 325 -33.28 -2.24 -4.10
C ASP A 325 -34.63 -1.62 -3.67
#